data_AF-A0A7W0LT25-F1
#
_entry.id   AF-A0A7W0LT25-F1
#
_cell.length_a   1.000
_cell.length_b   1.000
_cell.length_c   1.000
_cell.angle_alpha   90.00
_cell.angle_beta   90.00
_cell.angle_gamma   90.00
#
_symmetry.space_group_name_H-M   'P 1'
#
loop_
_entity.id
_entity.type
_entity.pdbx_description
1 polymer ?
#
loop_
_entity_poly.entity_id
_entity_poly.type
_entity_poly.pdbx_seq_one_letter_code
_entity_poly.pdbx_strand_id
1 'polypeptide(L)'
;MGVTIDEILVGDPPRAWEAAGFAVDDDGTCRIGTVRVRLVGRDGGKRILGWSLRDAPPARLADGSLDGLPTTGSDVQPVEPAIHPNGASHIDHVVLLSPDLARTAGAFESIGVAPRGERDTDTYGAPMRQVFFRMGEV
;
A
#
# COMPACT_ATOMS: atom_id res chain seq x y z
N MET A 1 -12.03 -4.69 -14.19
CA MET A 1 -11.08 -4.90 -13.08
C MET A 1 -10.06 -3.79 -13.17
N GLY A 2 -9.74 -3.13 -12.07
CA GLY A 2 -8.78 -2.01 -12.04
C GLY A 2 -7.62 -2.36 -11.15
N VAL A 3 -6.57 -1.54 -11.17
CA VAL A 3 -5.35 -1.76 -10.37
C VAL A 3 -5.70 -1.96 -8.88
N THR A 4 -5.12 -2.99 -8.27
CA THR A 4 -5.25 -3.27 -6.83
C THR A 4 -3.90 -3.50 -6.19
N ILE A 5 -3.82 -3.34 -4.86
CA ILE A 5 -2.61 -3.63 -4.10
C ILE A 5 -2.49 -5.14 -3.90
N ASP A 6 -1.30 -5.68 -4.15
CA ASP A 6 -0.94 -7.05 -3.79
C ASP A 6 -0.21 -7.13 -2.46
N GLU A 7 1.00 -6.59 -2.42
CA GLU A 7 1.87 -6.68 -1.26
C GLU A 7 2.30 -5.28 -0.80
N ILE A 8 2.43 -5.10 0.51
CA ILE A 8 3.08 -3.94 1.13
C ILE A 8 4.26 -4.45 1.95
N LEU A 9 5.45 -3.97 1.63
CA LEU A 9 6.69 -4.30 2.33
C LEU A 9 6.87 -3.36 3.51
N VAL A 10 6.99 -3.89 4.72
CA VAL A 10 7.14 -3.12 5.95
C VAL A 10 8.39 -3.56 6.70
N GLY A 11 9.25 -2.60 7.05
CA GLY A 11 10.51 -2.82 7.78
C GLY A 11 10.35 -3.12 9.27
N ASP A 12 9.21 -3.64 9.69
CA ASP A 12 8.97 -4.06 11.07
C ASP A 12 9.18 -5.57 11.21
N PRO A 13 9.61 -6.06 12.39
CA PRO A 13 9.74 -7.49 12.62
C PRO A 13 8.37 -8.14 12.88
N PRO A 14 8.13 -9.38 12.41
CA PRO A 14 6.88 -10.13 12.65
C PRO A 14 6.36 -10.08 14.09
N ARG A 15 7.24 -10.32 15.06
CA ARG A 15 6.93 -10.30 16.50
C ARG A 15 6.25 -9.02 17.00
N ALA A 16 6.53 -7.87 16.39
CA ALA A 16 5.92 -6.60 16.81
C ALA A 16 4.45 -6.53 16.40
N TRP A 17 4.12 -7.11 15.24
CA TRP A 17 2.75 -7.18 14.73
C TRP A 17 1.95 -8.27 15.43
N GLU A 18 2.55 -9.42 15.71
CA GLU A 18 1.95 -10.45 16.58
C GLU A 18 1.60 -9.89 17.96
N ALA A 19 2.51 -9.14 18.57
CA ALA A 19 2.27 -8.47 19.86
C ALA A 19 1.15 -7.41 19.79
N ALA A 20 0.90 -6.83 18.61
CA ALA A 20 -0.22 -5.94 18.33
C ALA A 20 -1.53 -6.69 17.98
N GLY A 21 -1.52 -8.03 18.05
CA GLY A 21 -2.68 -8.89 17.85
C GLY A 21 -2.99 -9.22 16.39
N PHE A 22 -2.02 -9.10 15.48
CA PHE A 22 -2.16 -9.63 14.13
C PHE A 22 -1.77 -11.11 14.09
N ALA A 23 -2.57 -11.94 13.40
CA ALA A 23 -2.09 -13.22 12.88
C ALA A 23 -1.02 -12.99 11.80
N VAL A 24 0.16 -13.57 11.98
CA VAL A 24 1.27 -13.52 11.03
C VAL A 24 1.64 -14.97 10.69
N ASP A 25 1.76 -15.27 9.40
CA ASP A 25 2.14 -16.59 8.89
C ASP A 25 3.65 -16.85 9.13
N ASP A 26 4.08 -18.11 9.08
CA ASP A 26 5.47 -18.53 9.37
C ASP A 26 6.53 -17.85 8.48
N ASP A 27 6.13 -17.39 7.29
CA ASP A 27 6.99 -16.67 6.34
C ASP A 27 7.08 -15.16 6.59
N GLY A 28 6.48 -14.68 7.70
CA GLY A 28 6.44 -13.26 8.07
C GLY A 28 5.38 -12.45 7.33
N THR A 29 4.43 -13.10 6.65
CA THR A 29 3.33 -12.42 5.96
C THR A 29 2.12 -12.24 6.89
N CYS A 30 1.61 -11.01 6.97
CA CYS A 30 0.33 -10.70 7.61
C CYS A 30 -0.73 -10.45 6.52
N ARG A 31 -1.70 -11.36 6.36
CA ARG A 31 -2.76 -11.26 5.33
C ARG A 31 -3.95 -10.45 5.84
N ILE A 32 -4.01 -9.16 5.51
CA ILE A 32 -5.10 -8.25 5.93
C ILE A 32 -6.01 -8.01 4.72
N GLY A 33 -7.23 -8.54 4.79
CA GLY A 33 -8.12 -8.61 3.62
C GLY A 33 -7.43 -9.38 2.50
N THR A 34 -7.46 -8.83 1.30
CA THR A 34 -6.77 -9.36 0.12
C THR A 34 -5.30 -8.94 -0.05
N VAL A 35 -4.78 -8.14 0.89
CA VAL A 35 -3.43 -7.57 0.82
C VAL A 35 -2.46 -8.36 1.71
N ARG A 36 -1.29 -8.68 1.15
CA ARG A 36 -0.17 -9.26 1.88
C ARG A 36 0.68 -8.14 2.50
N VAL A 37 0.81 -8.09 3.81
CA VAL A 37 1.79 -7.21 4.46
C VAL A 37 3.01 -8.03 4.82
N ARG A 38 4.11 -7.83 4.08
CA ARG A 38 5.36 -8.56 4.28
C ARG A 38 6.23 -7.86 5.31
N LEU A 39 6.50 -8.52 6.42
CA LEU A 39 7.26 -7.99 7.55
C LEU A 39 8.74 -8.42 7.45
N VAL A 40 9.59 -7.55 6.89
CA VAL A 40 10.98 -7.91 6.55
C VAL A 40 12.00 -7.59 7.64
N GLY A 41 11.55 -7.07 8.79
CA GLY A 41 12.44 -6.70 9.89
C GLY A 41 13.27 -5.44 9.62
N ARG A 42 13.98 -4.98 10.66
CA ARG A 42 14.68 -3.69 10.65
C ARG A 42 15.94 -3.66 9.80
N ASP A 43 16.49 -4.83 9.49
CA ASP A 43 17.65 -4.95 8.60
C ASP A 43 17.25 -4.63 7.15
N GLY A 44 15.97 -4.79 6.79
CA GLY A 44 15.42 -4.40 5.49
C GLY A 44 15.06 -2.91 5.36
N GLY A 45 15.13 -2.14 6.46
CA GLY A 45 14.80 -0.72 6.49
C GLY A 45 13.80 -0.35 7.60
N LYS A 46 13.19 0.83 7.49
CA LYS A 46 12.17 1.32 8.42
C LYS A 46 10.94 1.80 7.65
N ARG A 47 9.74 1.66 8.25
CA ARG A 47 8.43 2.08 7.68
C ARG A 47 8.01 1.21 6.49
N ILE A 48 7.07 1.69 5.68
CA ILE A 48 6.71 1.08 4.39
C ILE A 48 7.86 1.30 3.41
N LEU A 49 8.35 0.21 2.84
CA LEU A 49 9.52 0.17 1.96
C LEU A 49 9.13 0.18 0.48
N GLY A 50 7.92 -0.27 0.17
CA GLY A 50 7.39 -0.35 -1.18
C GLY A 50 6.12 -1.20 -1.22
N TRP A 51 5.57 -1.35 -2.41
CA TRP A 51 4.42 -2.22 -2.66
C TRP A 51 4.50 -2.91 -4.02
N SER A 52 3.59 -3.84 -4.25
CA SER A 52 3.32 -4.41 -5.57
C SER A 52 1.87 -4.21 -5.96
N LEU A 53 1.63 -4.01 -7.26
CA LEU A 53 0.32 -3.71 -7.82
C LEU A 53 -0.09 -4.78 -8.84
N ARG A 54 -1.33 -5.25 -8.75
CA ARG A 54 -1.96 -6.09 -9.76
C ARG A 54 -2.58 -5.24 -10.85
N ASP A 55 -2.68 -5.80 -12.06
CA ASP A 55 -3.35 -5.20 -13.22
C ASP A 55 -2.80 -3.82 -13.66
N ALA A 56 -1.66 -3.39 -13.11
CA ALA A 56 -0.98 -2.18 -13.53
C ALA A 56 -0.22 -2.43 -14.85
N PRO A 57 -0.18 -1.47 -15.80
CA PRO A 57 0.53 -1.65 -17.07
C PRO A 57 2.04 -1.92 -16.83
N PRO A 58 2.59 -3.09 -17.23
CA PRO A 58 3.97 -3.44 -16.89
C PRO A 58 5.01 -2.44 -17.40
N ALA A 59 4.78 -1.86 -18.59
CA ALA A 59 5.65 -0.84 -19.18
C ALA A 59 5.76 0.44 -18.32
N ARG A 60 4.79 0.71 -17.45
CA ARG A 60 4.80 1.86 -16.54
C ARG A 60 5.56 1.59 -15.24
N LEU A 61 5.84 0.33 -14.92
CA LEU A 61 6.52 -0.10 -13.69
C LEU A 61 7.87 -0.78 -13.97
N ALA A 62 8.37 -0.70 -15.21
CA ALA A 62 9.55 -1.44 -15.66
C ALA A 62 10.84 -1.03 -14.94
N ASP A 63 10.90 0.18 -14.40
CA ASP A 63 12.01 0.71 -13.61
C ASP A 63 11.88 0.40 -12.10
N GLY A 64 10.81 -0.29 -11.69
CA GLY A 64 10.53 -0.60 -10.28
C GLY A 64 10.07 0.62 -9.48
N SER A 65 9.59 1.69 -10.14
CA SER A 65 9.16 2.92 -9.48
C SER A 65 7.86 3.49 -10.05
N LEU A 66 7.11 4.22 -9.21
CA LEU A 66 6.02 5.09 -9.62
C LEU A 66 6.22 6.44 -8.96
N ASP A 67 6.66 7.44 -9.72
CA ASP A 67 7.00 8.78 -9.18
C ASP A 67 7.98 8.73 -7.98
N GLY A 68 8.98 7.84 -8.04
CA GLY A 68 9.96 7.65 -6.97
C GLY A 68 9.50 6.71 -5.85
N LEU A 69 8.27 6.21 -5.87
CA LEU A 69 7.78 5.19 -4.94
C LEU A 69 8.23 3.81 -5.42
N PRO A 70 8.96 3.01 -4.61
CA PRO A 70 9.28 1.63 -4.96
C PRO A 70 8.01 0.82 -5.24
N THR A 71 7.79 0.50 -6.52
CA THR A 71 6.54 -0.06 -7.02
C THR A 71 6.84 -1.12 -8.07
N THR A 72 6.32 -2.32 -7.86
CA THR A 72 6.48 -3.43 -8.82
C THR A 72 5.13 -3.94 -9.29
N GLY A 73 5.09 -4.60 -10.45
CA GLY A 73 3.91 -5.35 -10.89
C GLY A 73 3.82 -6.70 -10.18
N SER A 74 2.61 -7.23 -10.03
CA SER A 74 2.37 -8.56 -9.48
C SER A 74 1.26 -9.31 -10.21
N ASP A 75 1.50 -10.58 -10.50
CA ASP A 75 0.53 -11.53 -11.04
C ASP A 75 -0.03 -12.46 -9.94
N VAL A 76 0.37 -12.25 -8.68
CA VAL A 76 -0.11 -13.05 -7.54
C VAL A 76 -1.59 -12.75 -7.33
N GLN A 77 -2.40 -13.79 -7.24
CA GLN A 77 -3.84 -13.66 -6.98
C GLN A 77 -4.09 -13.10 -5.57
N PRO A 78 -5.22 -12.40 -5.34
CA PRO A 78 -5.65 -12.00 -4.01
C PRO A 78 -5.59 -13.17 -3.02
N VAL A 79 -5.05 -12.92 -1.83
CA VAL A 79 -4.99 -13.93 -0.77
C VAL A 79 -6.32 -14.04 -0.04
N GLU A 80 -6.60 -15.23 0.51
CA GLU A 80 -7.65 -15.38 1.50
C GLU A 80 -7.28 -14.57 2.77
N PRO A 81 -8.21 -13.82 3.39
CA PRO A 81 -7.93 -13.08 4.61
C PRO A 81 -7.58 -13.98 5.79
N ALA A 82 -6.72 -13.51 6.69
CA ALA A 82 -6.53 -14.14 8.00
C ALA A 82 -7.55 -13.63 9.02
N ILE A 83 -7.76 -14.39 10.09
CA ILE A 83 -8.54 -13.94 11.26
C ILE A 83 -7.55 -13.40 12.29
N HIS A 84 -7.54 -12.08 12.49
CA HIS A 84 -6.62 -11.44 13.43
C HIS A 84 -7.25 -11.30 14.82
N PRO A 85 -6.53 -11.66 15.92
CA PRO A 85 -7.01 -11.45 17.29
C PRO A 85 -7.42 -10.02 17.64
N ASN A 86 -6.80 -9.01 17.03
CA ASN A 86 -7.13 -7.60 17.21
C ASN A 86 -8.36 -7.13 16.41
N GLY A 87 -8.98 -8.01 15.62
CA GLY A 87 -10.18 -7.72 14.83
C GLY A 87 -9.94 -6.95 13.53
N ALA A 88 -8.69 -6.70 13.15
CA ALA A 88 -8.38 -6.15 11.83
C ALA A 88 -8.93 -7.08 10.74
N SER A 89 -9.50 -6.50 9.68
CA SER A 89 -10.09 -7.26 8.58
C SER A 89 -9.67 -6.75 7.21
N HIS A 90 -9.44 -5.44 7.07
CA HIS A 90 -9.06 -4.80 5.81
C HIS A 90 -8.09 -3.64 6.08
N ILE A 91 -7.37 -3.24 5.03
CA ILE A 91 -6.60 -1.99 5.02
C ILE A 91 -7.52 -0.90 4.48
N ASP A 92 -7.85 0.08 5.33
CA ASP A 92 -8.74 1.18 4.93
C ASP A 92 -8.07 2.11 3.91
N HIS A 93 -6.84 2.56 4.21
CA HIS A 93 -6.08 3.42 3.30
C HIS A 93 -4.57 3.34 3.54
N VAL A 94 -3.82 3.67 2.50
CA VAL A 94 -2.37 3.92 2.56
C VAL A 94 -2.14 5.41 2.24
N VAL A 95 -1.43 6.12 3.12
CA VAL A 95 -1.13 7.54 2.93
C VAL A 95 0.25 7.71 2.32
N LEU A 96 0.31 8.51 1.25
CA LEU A 96 1.54 8.99 0.65
C LEU A 96 1.74 10.47 0.96
N LEU A 97 2.98 10.84 1.27
CA LEU A 97 3.38 12.24 1.31
C LEU A 97 4.06 12.57 -0.02
N SER A 98 3.52 13.56 -0.73
CA SER A 98 4.09 14.04 -1.99
C SER A 98 4.50 15.51 -1.89
N PRO A 99 5.70 15.86 -2.37
CA PRO A 99 6.10 17.27 -2.51
C PRO A 99 5.42 17.96 -3.71
N ASP A 100 4.79 17.20 -4.61
CA ASP A 100 4.13 17.70 -5.82
C ASP A 100 2.93 16.80 -6.16
N LEU A 101 1.74 17.18 -5.68
CA LEU A 101 0.52 16.38 -5.83
C LEU A 101 0.11 16.20 -7.28
N ALA A 102 0.31 17.20 -8.14
CA ALA A 102 -0.08 17.11 -9.55
C ALA A 102 0.78 16.07 -10.28
N ARG A 103 2.10 16.08 -10.03
CA ARG A 103 3.02 15.09 -10.59
C ARG A 103 2.68 13.67 -10.11
N THR A 104 2.47 13.50 -8.81
CA THR A 104 2.12 12.19 -8.25
C THR A 104 0.76 11.70 -8.74
N ALA A 105 -0.25 12.56 -8.80
CA ALA A 105 -1.56 12.20 -9.32
C ALA A 105 -1.49 11.77 -10.80
N GLY A 106 -0.76 12.51 -11.63
CA GLY A 106 -0.53 12.13 -13.03
C GLY A 106 0.17 10.78 -13.18
N ALA A 107 1.08 10.43 -12.26
CA ALA A 107 1.71 9.12 -12.25
C ALA A 107 0.70 7.99 -11.96
N PHE A 108 -0.16 8.14 -10.96
CA PHE A 108 -1.24 7.18 -10.67
C PHE A 108 -2.24 7.07 -11.84
N GLU A 109 -2.61 8.19 -12.47
CA GLU A 109 -3.45 8.17 -13.67
C GLU A 109 -2.79 7.38 -14.82
N SER A 110 -1.47 7.49 -14.97
CA SER A 110 -0.73 6.81 -16.03
C SER A 110 -0.76 5.28 -15.94
N ILE A 111 -1.06 4.74 -14.75
CA ILE A 111 -1.28 3.30 -14.50
C ILE A 111 -2.76 2.94 -14.43
N GLY A 112 -3.67 3.87 -14.75
CA GLY A 112 -5.12 3.64 -14.77
C GLY A 112 -5.83 3.88 -13.44
N VAL A 113 -5.18 4.55 -12.48
CA VAL A 113 -5.76 4.90 -11.17
C VAL A 113 -6.09 6.39 -11.13
N ALA A 114 -7.31 6.74 -11.54
CA ALA A 114 -7.77 8.12 -11.53
C ALA A 114 -8.13 8.63 -10.11
N PRO A 115 -7.89 9.92 -9.81
CA PRO A 115 -8.40 10.57 -8.60
C PRO A 115 -9.92 10.43 -8.48
N ARG A 116 -10.40 10.27 -7.25
CA ARG A 116 -11.84 10.20 -6.92
C ARG A 116 -12.36 11.39 -6.14
N GLY A 117 -11.46 12.24 -5.67
CA GLY A 117 -11.81 13.44 -4.93
C GLY A 117 -10.56 14.14 -4.45
N GLU A 118 -10.73 15.41 -4.13
CA GLU A 118 -9.71 16.23 -3.51
C GLU A 118 -10.29 16.96 -2.31
N ARG A 119 -9.44 17.24 -1.33
CA ARG A 119 -9.82 18.00 -0.15
C ARG A 119 -8.67 18.88 0.30
N ASP A 120 -8.95 20.18 0.41
CA ASP A 120 -8.11 21.09 1.19
C ASP A 120 -8.48 20.96 2.67
N THR A 121 -7.48 20.83 3.53
CA THR A 121 -7.67 20.67 4.98
C THR A 121 -6.51 21.28 5.75
N ASP A 122 -6.81 21.85 6.91
CA ASP A 122 -5.86 22.34 7.92
C ASP A 122 -5.95 21.56 9.24
N THR A 123 -6.77 20.50 9.28
CA THR A 123 -7.12 19.74 10.49
C THR A 123 -5.91 19.08 11.16
N TYR A 124 -4.82 18.88 10.43
CA TYR A 124 -3.58 18.27 10.92
C TYR A 124 -2.46 19.30 11.15
N GLY A 125 -2.82 20.57 11.37
CA GLY A 125 -1.93 21.66 11.75
C GLY A 125 -1.56 22.58 10.59
N ALA A 126 -0.89 22.05 9.56
CA ALA A 126 -0.57 22.83 8.37
C ALA A 126 -1.63 22.61 7.27
N PRO A 127 -2.03 23.67 6.54
CA PRO A 127 -2.86 23.53 5.36
C PRO A 127 -2.22 22.57 4.35
N MET A 128 -2.97 21.56 3.92
CA MET A 128 -2.54 20.59 2.92
C MET A 128 -3.71 20.22 2.01
N ARG A 129 -3.38 19.82 0.79
CA ARG A 129 -4.32 19.20 -0.14
C ARG A 129 -4.15 17.69 -0.12
N GLN A 130 -5.25 16.98 -0.11
CA GLN A 130 -5.31 15.52 -0.16
C GLN A 130 -6.00 15.13 -1.46
N VAL A 131 -5.42 14.18 -2.19
CA VAL A 131 -6.02 13.58 -3.39
C VAL A 131 -6.30 12.12 -3.08
N PHE A 132 -7.54 11.68 -3.30
CA PHE A 132 -7.99 10.33 -2.94
C PHE A 132 -7.99 9.43 -4.17
N PHE A 133 -7.33 8.27 -4.04
CA PHE A 133 -7.29 7.22 -5.05
C PHE A 133 -7.97 5.97 -4.53
N ARG A 134 -8.30 5.05 -5.44
CA ARG A 134 -8.91 3.79 -5.09
C ARG A 134 -8.20 2.62 -5.75
N MET A 135 -7.70 1.70 -4.93
CA MET A 135 -7.00 0.48 -5.34
C MET A 135 -7.33 -0.65 -4.36
N GLY A 136 -8.26 -1.55 -4.71
CA GLY A 136 -8.66 -2.66 -3.82
C GLY A 136 -9.83 -2.34 -2.87
N GLU A 137 -9.97 -3.12 -1.78
CA GLU A 137 -11.23 -3.43 -1.06
C GLU A 137 -11.85 -2.34 -0.17
N VAL A 138 -13.19 -2.41 0.00
CA VAL A 138 -14.07 -1.53 0.82
C VAL A 138 -14.48 -2.32 2.05
#